data_AF-A0A3N5KB13-F1
#
_entry.id   AF-A0A3N5KB13-F1
#
_cell.length_a   1.000
_cell.length_b   1.000
_cell.length_c   1.000
_cell.angle_alpha   90.00
_cell.angle_beta   90.00
_cell.angle_gamma   90.00
#
_symmetry.space_group_name_H-M   'P 1'
#
loop_
_entity.id
_entity.type
_entity.pdbx_description
1 polymer ?
#
loop_
_entity_poly.entity_id
_entity_poly.type
_entity_poly.pdbx_seq_one_letter_code
_entity_poly.pdbx_strand_id
1 'polypeptide(L)'
;MIVLTLPFVFPVVKSLGFDPVWFGVYMTLMQEVAMLTPPIGLNVFVMAKVVPDVPMVDIFRGVTPFVIICLAAVVLLAAFPQIALWLPSLM
;
A
#
# COMPACT_ATOMS: atom_id res chain seq x y z
N MET A 1 -2.70 -5.55 -9.39
CA MET A 1 -2.43 -4.55 -10.45
C MET A 1 -0.94 -4.24 -10.60
N ILE A 2 -0.14 -4.27 -9.52
CA ILE A 2 1.32 -4.03 -9.57
C ILE A 2 2.03 -4.82 -10.67
N VAL A 3 1.73 -6.11 -10.83
CA VAL A 3 2.40 -6.99 -11.81
C VAL A 3 2.28 -6.49 -13.26
N LEU A 4 1.17 -5.84 -13.60
CA LEU A 4 0.95 -5.29 -14.95
C LEU A 4 1.61 -3.92 -15.14
N THR A 5 1.69 -3.11 -14.09
CA THR A 5 2.27 -1.75 -14.15
C THR A 5 3.79 -1.74 -13.98
N LEU A 6 4.34 -2.74 -13.27
CA LEU A 6 5.77 -2.81 -12.96
C LEU A 6 6.66 -2.74 -14.21
N PRO A 7 6.43 -3.50 -15.29
CA PRO A 7 7.31 -3.50 -16.46
C PRO A 7 7.41 -2.15 -17.15
N PHE A 8 6.37 -1.33 -17.05
CA PHE A 8 6.31 0.01 -17.64
C PHE A 8 6.93 1.07 -16.73
N VAL A 9 6.72 0.96 -15.41
CA VAL A 9 7.18 1.96 -14.43
C VAL A 9 8.63 1.69 -14.00
N PHE A 10 9.06 0.44 -13.97
CA PHE A 10 10.38 0.03 -13.50
C PHE A 10 11.55 0.68 -14.25
N PRO A 11 11.55 0.78 -15.60
CA PRO A 11 12.61 1.49 -16.32
C PRO A 11 12.71 2.97 -15.93
N VAL A 12 11.57 3.61 -15.66
CA VAL A 12 11.49 5.02 -15.25
C VAL A 12 12.02 5.21 -13.83
N VAL A 13 11.65 4.33 -12.91
CA VAL A 13 12.14 4.36 -11.53
C VAL A 13 13.67 4.22 -11.50
N LYS A 14 14.21 3.29 -12.29
CA LYS A 14 15.65 3.10 -12.40
C LYS A 14 16.36 4.29 -13.05
N SER A 15 15.77 4.90 -14.08
CA SER A 15 16.38 6.08 -14.74
C SER A 15 16.39 7.32 -13.84
N LEU A 16 15.45 7.42 -12.90
CA LEU A 16 15.41 8.46 -11.86
C LEU A 16 16.36 8.20 -10.69
N GLY A 17 17.09 7.07 -10.69
CA GLY A 17 18.07 6.72 -9.65
C GLY A 17 17.46 6.15 -8.37
N PHE A 18 16.18 5.77 -8.37
CA PHE A 18 15.55 5.12 -7.22
C PHE A 18 15.98 3.66 -7.10
N ASP A 19 16.08 3.19 -5.85
CA ASP A 19 16.35 1.79 -5.57
C ASP A 19 15.10 0.92 -5.88
N PRO A 20 15.24 -0.15 -6.68
CA PRO A 20 14.17 -1.09 -7.00
C PRO A 20 13.46 -1.73 -5.81
N VAL A 21 14.22 -2.06 -4.76
CA VAL A 21 13.69 -2.70 -3.55
C VAL A 21 12.85 -1.71 -2.78
N TRP A 22 13.37 -0.49 -2.55
CA TRP A 22 12.59 0.57 -1.93
C TRP A 22 11.29 0.84 -2.68
N PHE A 23 11.35 0.94 -4.01
CA PHE A 23 10.16 1.16 -4.84
C PHE A 23 9.16 0.00 -4.73
N GLY A 24 9.65 -1.25 -4.70
CA GLY A 24 8.80 -2.43 -4.52
C GLY A 24 8.07 -2.42 -3.17
N VAL A 25 8.77 -2.07 -2.09
CA VAL A 25 8.16 -1.94 -0.75
C VAL A 25 7.13 -0.81 -0.72
N TYR A 26 7.47 0.35 -1.28
CA TYR A 26 6.56 1.50 -1.38
C TYR A 26 5.27 1.15 -2.13
N MET A 27 5.41 0.51 -3.30
CA MET A 27 4.26 0.08 -4.11
C MET A 27 3.40 -0.94 -3.37
N THR A 28 4.02 -1.88 -2.64
CA THR A 28 3.31 -2.88 -1.85
C THR A 28 2.43 -2.23 -0.78
N LEU A 29 2.96 -1.25 -0.04
CA LEU A 29 2.19 -0.49 0.95
C LEU A 29 1.04 0.29 0.31
N MET A 30 1.27 0.93 -0.83
CA MET A 30 0.22 1.63 -1.57
C MET A 30 -0.89 0.67 -2.04
N GLN A 31 -0.52 -0.55 -2.43
CA GLN A 31 -1.50 -1.55 -2.84
C GLN A 31 -2.35 -2.04 -1.67
N GLU A 32 -1.79 -2.15 -0.47
CA GLU A 32 -2.58 -2.43 0.74
C GLU A 32 -3.61 -1.33 1.03
N VAL A 33 -3.18 -0.07 0.99
CA VAL A 33 -4.10 1.07 1.17
C VAL A 33 -5.23 1.05 0.12
N ALA A 34 -4.91 0.69 -1.12
CA ALA A 34 -5.89 0.58 -2.19
C ALA A 34 -6.94 -0.53 -1.94
N MET A 35 -6.55 -1.65 -1.30
CA MET A 35 -7.49 -2.73 -0.98
C MET A 35 -8.50 -2.37 0.13
N LEU A 36 -8.21 -1.31 0.89
CA LEU A 36 -9.06 -0.84 2.00
C LEU A 36 -9.91 0.38 1.64
N THR A 37 -9.54 1.13 0.61
CA THR A 37 -10.19 2.41 0.23
C THR A 37 -11.12 2.21 -0.98
N PRO A 38 -12.32 2.83 -1.02
CA PRO A 38 -13.15 2.85 -2.23
C PRO A 38 -12.40 3.56 -3.38
N PRO A 39 -12.46 3.09 -4.64
CA PRO A 39 -13.45 2.17 -5.22
C PRO A 39 -13.08 0.68 -5.20
N ILE A 40 -11.83 0.32 -4.88
CA ILE A 40 -11.40 -1.10 -4.89
C ILE A 40 -11.91 -1.80 -3.64
N GLY A 41 -11.59 -1.27 -2.45
CA GLY A 41 -12.20 -1.62 -1.16
C GLY A 41 -12.39 -3.11 -0.86
N LEU A 42 -11.65 -3.99 -1.52
CA LEU A 42 -11.99 -5.41 -1.63
C LEU A 42 -12.11 -6.06 -0.26
N ASN A 43 -11.19 -5.76 0.66
CA ASN A 43 -11.19 -6.32 2.01
C ASN A 43 -12.44 -5.87 2.78
N VAL A 44 -12.85 -4.61 2.63
CA VAL A 44 -14.06 -4.04 3.24
C VAL A 44 -15.33 -4.64 2.63
N PHE A 45 -15.36 -4.80 1.31
CA PHE A 45 -16.50 -5.40 0.60
C PHE A 45 -16.67 -6.89 0.89
N VAL A 46 -15.57 -7.62 1.08
CA VAL A 46 -15.61 -9.01 1.55
C VAL A 46 -16.14 -9.07 2.98
N MET A 47 -15.67 -8.18 3.87
CA MET A 47 -16.17 -8.12 5.24
C MET A 47 -17.68 -7.83 5.29
N ALA A 48 -18.18 -6.91 4.47
CA ALA A 48 -19.61 -6.61 4.37
C ALA A 48 -20.47 -7.82 3.98
N LYS A 49 -19.91 -8.82 3.29
CA LYS A 49 -20.61 -10.09 2.98
C LYS A 49 -20.63 -11.07 4.16
N VAL A 50 -19.63 -11.00 5.05
CA VAL A 50 -19.54 -11.86 6.24
C VAL A 50 -20.44 -11.35 7.35
N VAL A 51 -20.59 -10.03 7.47
CA VAL A 51 -21.44 -9.36 8.49
C VAL A 51 -22.53 -8.49 7.83
N PRO A 52 -23.59 -9.10 7.27
CA PRO A 52 -24.61 -8.37 6.51
C PRO A 52 -25.42 -7.37 7.36
N ASP A 53 -25.44 -7.54 8.69
CA ASP A 53 -26.18 -6.67 9.61
C ASP A 53 -25.47 -5.34 9.89
N VAL A 54 -24.21 -5.21 9.48
CA VAL A 54 -23.40 -3.99 9.73
C VAL A 54 -23.40 -3.12 8.47
N PRO A 55 -23.83 -1.84 8.57
CA PRO A 55 -23.76 -0.91 7.46
C PRO A 55 -22.32 -0.74 6.94
N MET A 56 -22.15 -0.71 5.63
CA MET A 56 -20.82 -0.62 5.02
C MET A 56 -20.05 0.64 5.45
N VAL A 57 -20.75 1.74 5.74
CA VAL A 57 -20.18 2.98 6.28
C VAL A 57 -19.47 2.75 7.62
N ASP A 58 -20.02 1.89 8.49
CA ASP A 58 -19.43 1.62 9.80
C ASP A 58 -18.18 0.74 9.67
N ILE A 59 -18.16 -0.18 8.71
CA ILE A 59 -16.95 -0.97 8.38
C ILE A 59 -15.85 -0.04 7.83
N PHE A 60 -16.19 0.89 6.94
CA PHE A 60 -15.23 1.89 6.45
C PHE A 60 -14.72 2.81 7.56
N ARG A 61 -15.58 3.24 8.48
CA ARG A 61 -15.17 4.00 9.66
C ARG A 61 -14.22 3.20 10.56
N GLY A 62 -14.50 1.91 10.75
CA GLY A 62 -13.66 1.00 11.54
C GLY A 62 -12.25 0.81 10.97
N VAL A 63 -12.13 0.78 9.63
CA VAL A 63 -10.82 0.60 8.97
C VAL A 63 -10.06 1.91 8.76
N THR A 64 -10.73 3.06 8.88
CA THR A 64 -10.11 4.39 8.65
C THR A 64 -8.86 4.64 9.50
N PRO A 65 -8.82 4.32 10.82
CA PRO A 65 -7.59 4.47 11.62
C PRO A 65 -6.42 3.65 11.08
N PHE A 66 -6.69 2.44 10.57
CA PHE A 66 -5.66 1.60 9.98
C PHE A 66 -5.11 2.20 8.68
N VAL A 67 -6.01 2.71 7.81
CA VAL A 67 -5.61 3.42 6.59
C VAL A 67 -4.72 4.63 6.91
N ILE A 68 -5.05 5.40 7.95
CA ILE A 68 -4.24 6.55 8.39
C ILE A 68 -2.84 6.09 8.80
N ILE A 69 -2.72 5.00 9.56
CA ILE A 69 -1.42 4.44 9.97
C ILE A 69 -0.62 3.98 8.75
N CYS A 70 -1.25 3.30 7.79
CA CYS A 70 -0.59 2.89 6.55
C CYS A 70 -0.10 4.10 5.74
N LEU A 71 -0.90 5.16 5.63
CA LEU A 71 -0.49 6.39 4.96
C LEU A 71 0.68 7.08 5.70
N ALA A 72 0.65 7.10 7.02
CA ALA A 72 1.76 7.61 7.82
C ALA A 72 3.05 6.79 7.59
N ALA A 73 2.94 5.46 7.53
CA ALA A 73 4.07 4.59 7.21
C ALA A 73 4.62 4.85 5.80
N VAL A 74 3.76 5.13 4.83
CA VAL A 74 4.16 5.47 3.46
C VAL A 74 4.91 6.80 3.42
N VAL A 75 4.41 7.83 4.12
CA VAL A 75 5.09 9.13 4.23
C VAL A 75 6.44 8.96 4.92
N LEU A 76 6.49 8.16 5.99
CA LEU A 76 7.74 7.87 6.70
C LEU A 76 8.74 7.15 5.79
N LEU A 77 8.30 6.14 5.03
CA LEU A 77 9.15 5.41 4.09
C LEU A 77 9.64 6.29 2.93
N ALA A 78 8.82 7.23 2.48
CA ALA A 78 9.19 8.20 1.47
C ALA A 78 10.24 9.20 1.98
N ALA A 79 10.14 9.63 3.24
CA ALA A 79 11.11 10.50 3.88
C ALA A 79 12.42 9.76 4.24
N PHE A 80 12.32 8.48 4.62
CA PHE A 80 13.45 7.66 5.05
C PHE A 80 13.53 6.33 4.27
N PRO A 81 14.01 6.34 3.02
CA PRO A 81 14.16 5.14 2.21
C PRO A 81 14.99 4.03 2.85
N GLN A 82 15.91 4.41 3.74
CA GLN A 82 16.78 3.50 4.48
C GLN A 82 15.99 2.47 5.29
N ILE A 83 14.74 2.75 5.68
CA ILE A 83 13.89 1.79 6.41
C ILE A 83 13.67 0.52 5.58
N ALA A 84 13.43 0.65 4.27
CA ALA A 84 13.28 -0.51 3.39
C ALA A 84 14.62 -1.12 2.97
N LEU A 85 15.68 -0.32 2.92
CA LEU A 85 16.99 -0.76 2.43
C LEU A 85 17.91 -1.30 3.53
N TRP A 86 17.57 -1.10 4.80
CA TRP A 86 18.40 -1.52 5.93
C TRP A 86 18.71 -3.02 5.89
N LEU A 87 17.69 -3.87 5.78
CA LEU A 87 17.91 -5.31 5.71
C LEU A 87 18.63 -5.74 4.42
N PRO A 88 18.21 -5.30 3.22
CA PRO A 88 18.96 -5.57 1.98
C PRO A 88 20.43 -5.13 2.01
N SER A 89 20.76 -4.05 2.72
CA SER A 89 22.14 -3.56 2.82
C SER A 89 23.06 -4.43 3.68
N LEU A 90 22.50 -5.39 4.43
CA LEU A 90 23.23 -6.34 5.27
C LEU A 90 23.41 -7.73 4.62
N MET A 91 22.87 -7.93 3.40
CA MET A 91 22.98 -9.18 2.62
C MET A 91 23.97 -9.02 1.48
#